data_AF-A0A7Z1T5P8-F1
#
_entry.id   AF-A0A7Z1T5P8-F1
#
_cell.length_a   1.000
_cell.length_b   1.000
_cell.length_c   1.000
_cell.angle_alpha   90.00
_cell.angle_beta   90.00
_cell.angle_gamma   90.00
#
_symmetry.space_group_name_H-M   'P 1'
#
loop_
_entity.id
_entity.type
_entity.pdbx_description
1 polymer ?
#
loop_
_entity_poly.entity_id
_entity_poly.type
_entity_poly.pdbx_seq_one_letter_code
_entity_poly.pdbx_strand_id
1 'polypeptide(L)'
;MAITTEQIMKAADELDQEGQTPTLARIRKKLDGGSFTTISEVMIEWRAQKTRSAPTHEPAPQAVTDRLAAFGDDIWTLALEIADAGFTGEREALEKSRQETEEARLEATTLADQLTAELVQARSHIVTLEEQLAAAGKEVTSVAGERDEAQKEIVTLRELLASVRGELQDVTLCNQEIIAAIKQETSPVR
;
A
#
# COMPACT_ATOMS: atom_id res chain seq x y z
N MET A 1 67.35 -46.48 -35.51
CA MET A 1 68.29 -45.91 -34.53
C MET A 1 67.63 -45.98 -33.15
N ALA A 2 68.36 -46.40 -32.12
CA ALA A 2 67.82 -46.49 -30.76
C ALA A 2 67.79 -45.08 -30.13
N ILE A 3 66.69 -44.73 -29.47
CA ILE A 3 66.56 -43.48 -28.72
C ILE A 3 67.37 -43.59 -27.43
N THR A 4 68.12 -42.55 -27.09
CA THR A 4 69.01 -42.55 -25.93
C THR A 4 68.33 -41.98 -24.68
N THR A 5 68.82 -42.38 -23.51
CA THR A 5 68.38 -41.86 -22.20
C THR A 5 68.47 -40.33 -22.14
N GLU A 6 69.53 -39.74 -22.67
CA GLU A 6 69.76 -38.30 -22.68
C GLU A 6 68.71 -37.54 -23.52
N GLN A 7 68.27 -38.13 -24.64
CA GLN A 7 67.20 -37.56 -25.46
C GLN A 7 65.84 -37.57 -24.72
N ILE A 8 65.58 -38.61 -23.94
CA ILE A 8 64.36 -38.74 -23.13
C ILE A 8 64.36 -37.72 -21.98
N MET A 9 65.49 -37.56 -21.28
CA MET A 9 65.64 -36.56 -20.22
C MET A 9 65.48 -35.13 -20.77
N LYS A 10 66.15 -34.81 -21.89
CA LYS A 10 66.04 -33.49 -22.53
C LYS A 10 64.62 -33.19 -22.99
N ALA A 11 63.93 -34.15 -23.60
CA ALA A 11 62.54 -33.97 -24.02
C ALA A 11 61.58 -33.76 -22.82
N ALA A 12 61.85 -34.42 -21.69
CA ALA A 12 61.09 -34.25 -20.47
C ALA A 12 61.33 -32.86 -19.84
N ASP A 13 62.58 -32.39 -19.80
CA ASP A 13 62.94 -31.05 -19.33
C ASP A 13 62.31 -29.96 -20.18
N GLU A 14 62.36 -30.08 -21.51
CA GLU A 14 61.76 -29.08 -22.40
C GLU A 14 60.23 -29.03 -22.24
N LEU A 15 59.56 -30.19 -22.13
CA LEU A 15 58.11 -30.23 -21.87
C LEU A 15 57.78 -29.56 -20.52
N ASP A 16 58.61 -29.78 -19.51
CA ASP A 16 58.42 -29.19 -18.19
C ASP A 16 58.63 -27.67 -18.18
N GLN A 17 59.65 -27.17 -18.89
CA GLN A 17 59.88 -25.73 -19.09
C GLN A 17 58.75 -25.06 -19.88
N GLU A 18 58.11 -25.79 -20.79
CA GLU A 18 56.91 -25.35 -21.51
C GLU A 18 55.64 -25.37 -20.62
N GLY A 19 55.74 -25.71 -19.32
CA GLY A 19 54.61 -25.82 -18.39
C GLY A 19 53.72 -27.04 -18.67
N GLN A 20 54.19 -27.98 -19.48
CA GLN A 20 53.45 -29.15 -19.93
C GLN A 20 53.86 -30.39 -19.11
N THR A 21 52.89 -31.14 -18.60
CA THR A 21 53.20 -32.40 -17.89
C THR A 21 53.88 -33.40 -18.83
N PRO A 22 55.13 -33.82 -18.56
CA PRO A 22 55.87 -34.75 -19.41
C PRO A 22 55.33 -36.18 -19.21
N THR A 23 54.35 -36.55 -20.03
CA THR A 23 53.78 -37.90 -20.06
C THR A 23 54.51 -38.76 -21.08
N LEU A 24 54.49 -40.09 -20.90
CA LEU A 24 55.15 -41.05 -21.80
C LEU A 24 54.72 -40.86 -23.26
N ALA A 25 53.45 -40.54 -23.49
CA ALA A 25 52.91 -40.29 -24.83
C ALA A 25 53.45 -39.00 -25.46
N ARG A 26 53.62 -37.92 -24.67
CA ARG A 26 54.17 -36.64 -25.17
C ARG A 26 55.64 -36.75 -25.49
N ILE A 27 56.40 -37.42 -24.63
CA ILE A 27 57.83 -37.65 -24.84
C ILE A 27 58.04 -38.51 -26.09
N ARG A 28 57.26 -39.59 -26.25
CA ARG A 28 57.29 -40.42 -27.46
C ARG A 28 56.92 -39.66 -28.72
N LYS A 29 55.93 -38.75 -28.65
CA LYS A 29 55.53 -37.88 -29.76
C LYS A 29 56.61 -36.85 -30.09
N LYS A 30 57.34 -36.34 -29.09
CA LYS A 30 58.42 -35.36 -29.26
C LYS A 30 59.71 -36.00 -29.84
N LEU A 31 59.92 -37.29 -29.58
CA LEU A 31 61.07 -38.06 -30.04
C LEU A 31 60.79 -38.94 -31.28
N ASP A 32 59.57 -38.89 -31.83
CA ASP A 32 59.10 -39.68 -32.99
C ASP A 32 59.36 -41.21 -32.89
N GLY A 33 59.37 -41.76 -31.67
CA GLY A 33 59.59 -43.20 -31.47
C GLY A 33 59.98 -43.61 -30.05
N GLY A 34 60.33 -44.90 -29.87
CA GLY A 34 60.86 -45.44 -28.62
C GLY A 34 59.93 -46.44 -27.92
N SER A 35 60.51 -47.39 -27.18
CA SER A 35 59.74 -48.31 -26.35
C SER A 35 59.20 -47.56 -25.12
N PHE A 36 57.92 -47.75 -24.81
CA PHE A 36 57.31 -47.19 -23.60
C PHE A 36 58.01 -47.68 -22.32
N THR A 37 58.58 -48.88 -22.33
CA THR A 37 59.33 -49.42 -21.18
C THR A 37 60.59 -48.61 -20.91
N THR A 38 61.41 -48.37 -21.94
CA THR A 38 62.64 -47.55 -21.84
C THR A 38 62.35 -46.11 -21.44
N ILE A 39 61.29 -45.50 -22.00
CA ILE A 39 60.90 -44.13 -21.62
C ILE A 39 60.41 -44.09 -20.16
N SER A 40 59.71 -45.13 -19.68
CA SER A 40 59.22 -45.17 -18.31
C SER A 40 60.33 -45.25 -17.26
N GLU A 41 61.39 -46.03 -17.52
CA GLU A 41 62.55 -46.15 -16.64
C GLU A 41 63.27 -44.81 -16.50
N VAL A 42 63.56 -44.15 -17.62
CA VAL A 42 64.21 -42.84 -17.64
C VAL A 42 63.32 -41.75 -17.03
N MET A 43 62.00 -41.85 -17.19
CA MET A 43 61.07 -40.90 -16.56
C MET A 43 60.93 -41.08 -15.06
N ILE A 44 61.18 -42.27 -14.51
CA ILE A 44 61.27 -42.46 -13.05
C ILE A 44 62.51 -41.74 -12.53
N GLU A 45 63.64 -41.90 -13.20
CA GLU A 45 64.91 -41.23 -12.85
C GLU A 45 64.80 -39.70 -13.00
N TRP A 46 64.23 -39.22 -14.09
CA TRP A 46 63.98 -37.79 -14.32
C TRP A 46 63.08 -37.18 -13.23
N ARG A 47 61.99 -37.85 -12.84
CA ARG A 47 61.13 -37.37 -11.73
C ARG A 47 61.87 -37.37 -10.39
N ALA A 48 62.68 -38.39 -10.12
CA ALA A 48 63.50 -38.45 -8.91
C ALA A 48 64.54 -37.32 -8.88
N GLN A 49 65.18 -37.03 -10.01
CA GLN A 49 66.14 -35.93 -10.16
C GLN A 49 65.48 -34.57 -10.01
N LYS A 50 64.31 -34.35 -10.63
CA LYS A 50 63.53 -33.12 -10.49
C LYS A 50 63.06 -32.89 -9.05
N THR A 51 62.62 -33.93 -8.36
CA THR A 51 62.21 -33.84 -6.94
C THR A 51 63.40 -33.48 -6.04
N ARG A 52 64.59 -34.00 -6.36
CA ARG A 52 65.84 -33.69 -5.64
C ARG A 52 66.38 -32.29 -5.94
N SER A 53 66.09 -31.75 -7.13
CA SER A 53 66.49 -30.41 -7.57
C SER A 53 65.41 -29.34 -7.34
N ALA A 54 64.24 -29.70 -6.81
CA ALA A 54 63.22 -28.72 -6.45
C ALA A 54 63.81 -27.78 -5.40
N PRO A 55 63.74 -26.44 -5.58
CA PRO A 55 64.22 -25.50 -4.59
C PRO A 55 63.48 -25.78 -3.28
N THR A 56 64.20 -26.26 -2.28
CA THR A 56 63.71 -26.26 -0.90
C THR A 56 63.51 -24.80 -0.53
N HIS A 57 62.25 -24.33 -0.61
CA HIS A 57 61.89 -23.03 -0.08
C HIS A 57 62.18 -23.06 1.42
N GLU A 58 63.18 -22.29 1.82
CA GLU A 58 63.45 -22.02 3.23
C GLU A 58 62.17 -21.42 3.84
N PRO A 59 61.70 -21.91 5.00
CA PRO A 59 60.51 -21.38 5.64
C PRO A 59 60.66 -19.87 5.82
N ALA A 60 59.59 -19.12 5.58
CA ALA A 60 59.59 -17.67 5.72
C ALA A 60 60.09 -17.31 7.13
N PRO A 61 61.00 -16.33 7.28
CA PRO A 61 61.53 -15.95 8.58
C PRO A 61 60.41 -15.58 9.55
N GLN A 62 60.53 -16.01 10.82
CA GLN A 62 59.50 -15.82 11.84
C GLN A 62 59.08 -14.34 11.99
N ALA A 63 60.01 -13.41 11.85
CA ALA A 63 59.71 -11.97 11.90
C ALA A 63 58.74 -11.51 10.80
N VAL A 64 58.77 -12.14 9.62
CA VAL A 64 57.86 -11.84 8.51
C VAL A 64 56.48 -12.41 8.78
N THR A 65 56.40 -13.64 9.28
CA THR A 65 55.11 -14.27 9.64
C THR A 65 54.43 -13.54 10.78
N ASP A 66 55.17 -13.13 11.81
CA ASP A 66 54.62 -12.39 12.96
C ASP A 66 54.12 -11.01 12.51
N ARG A 67 54.84 -10.34 11.59
CA ARG A 67 54.41 -9.05 11.05
C ARG A 67 53.16 -9.17 10.17
N LEU A 68 53.05 -10.25 9.38
CA LEU A 68 51.87 -10.53 8.58
C LEU A 68 50.66 -10.88 9.46
N ALA A 69 50.87 -11.64 10.55
CA ALA A 69 49.82 -11.96 11.52
C ALA A 69 49.27 -10.69 12.18
N ALA A 70 50.15 -9.82 12.70
CA ALA A 70 49.74 -8.55 13.31
C ALA A 70 48.97 -7.65 12.32
N PHE A 71 49.42 -7.57 11.07
CA PHE A 71 48.71 -6.81 10.04
C PHE A 71 47.34 -7.42 9.68
N GLY A 72 47.24 -8.75 9.69
CA GLY A 72 45.97 -9.46 9.51
C GLY A 72 44.99 -9.16 10.63
N ASP A 73 45.46 -9.15 11.89
CA ASP A 73 44.66 -8.81 13.06
C ASP A 73 44.17 -7.35 13.01
N ASP A 74 45.01 -6.41 12.57
CA ASP A 74 44.64 -5.00 12.40
C ASP A 74 43.53 -4.85 11.34
N ILE A 75 43.68 -5.49 10.18
CA ILE A 75 42.64 -5.47 9.12
C ILE A 75 41.35 -6.10 9.62
N TRP A 76 41.45 -7.24 10.31
CA TRP A 76 40.29 -7.94 10.82
C TRP A 76 39.53 -7.11 11.85
N THR A 77 40.26 -6.45 12.76
CA THR A 77 39.67 -5.54 13.76
C THR A 77 38.95 -4.37 13.08
N LEU A 78 39.59 -3.73 12.11
CA LEU A 78 38.97 -2.65 11.34
C LEU A 78 37.72 -3.14 10.57
N ALA A 79 37.77 -4.34 10.00
CA ALA A 79 36.63 -4.92 9.30
C ALA A 79 35.45 -5.19 10.24
N LEU A 80 35.71 -5.67 11.45
CA LEU A 80 34.68 -5.86 12.49
C LEU A 80 34.09 -4.52 12.94
N GLU A 81 34.90 -3.49 13.18
CA GLU A 81 34.41 -2.16 13.56
C GLU A 81 33.47 -1.57 12.50
N ILE A 82 33.84 -1.69 11.22
CA ILE A 82 32.99 -1.23 10.10
C ILE A 82 31.69 -2.04 10.03
N ALA A 83 31.77 -3.36 10.21
CA ALA A 83 30.61 -4.23 10.20
C ALA A 83 29.64 -3.93 11.37
N ASP A 84 30.16 -3.74 12.58
CA ASP A 84 29.37 -3.42 13.77
C ASP A 84 28.74 -2.02 13.65
N ALA A 85 29.47 -1.04 13.11
CA ALA A 85 28.92 0.29 12.84
C ALA A 85 27.79 0.23 11.81
N GLY A 86 27.97 -0.52 10.71
CA GLY A 86 26.94 -0.75 9.70
C GLY A 86 25.71 -1.44 10.28
N PHE A 87 25.92 -2.53 11.04
CA PHE A 87 24.85 -3.29 11.67
C PHE A 87 24.06 -2.45 12.68
N THR A 88 24.75 -1.65 13.50
CA THR A 88 24.11 -0.74 14.46
C THR A 88 23.27 0.31 13.74
N GLY A 89 23.82 0.94 12.69
CA GLY A 89 23.09 1.91 11.89
C GLY A 89 21.86 1.34 11.19
N GLU A 90 21.96 0.13 10.63
CA GLU A 90 20.81 -0.57 10.02
C GLU A 90 19.74 -0.90 11.06
N ARG A 91 20.13 -1.35 12.26
CA ARG A 91 19.18 -1.62 13.34
C ARG A 91 18.46 -0.36 13.81
N GLU A 92 19.17 0.74 13.97
CA GLU A 92 18.58 2.04 14.33
C GLU A 92 17.62 2.53 13.24
N ALA A 93 18.00 2.42 11.97
CA ALA A 93 17.15 2.79 10.85
C ALA A 93 15.87 1.93 10.77
N LEU A 94 16.00 0.62 11.00
CA LEU A 94 14.87 -0.30 11.02
C LEU A 94 13.93 -0.01 12.20
N GLU A 95 14.48 0.21 13.39
CA GLU A 95 13.68 0.54 14.58
C GLU A 95 12.96 1.88 14.40
N LYS A 96 13.62 2.88 13.82
CA LYS A 96 12.99 4.16 13.48
C LYS A 96 11.85 3.98 12.49
N SER A 97 12.06 3.24 11.39
CA SER A 97 11.00 2.96 10.41
C SER A 97 9.83 2.19 11.01
N ARG A 98 10.11 1.27 11.94
CA ARG A 98 9.08 0.54 12.68
C ARG A 98 8.26 1.47 13.57
N GLN A 99 8.91 2.39 14.29
CA GLN A 99 8.23 3.38 15.14
C GLN A 99 7.35 4.31 14.29
N GLU A 100 7.88 4.85 13.19
CA GLU A 100 7.10 5.70 12.27
C GLU A 100 5.87 4.96 11.71
N THR A 101 6.02 3.68 11.36
CA THR A 101 4.91 2.86 10.87
C THR A 101 3.86 2.60 11.96
N GLU A 102 4.31 2.35 13.19
CA GLU A 102 3.42 2.12 14.33
C GLU A 102 2.66 3.39 14.71
N GLU A 103 3.34 4.54 14.73
CA GLU A 103 2.74 5.86 14.95
C GLU A 103 1.70 6.17 13.88
N ALA A 104 2.05 6.02 12.59
CA ALA A 104 1.12 6.22 11.49
C ALA A 104 -0.10 5.27 11.57
N ARG A 105 0.10 4.03 12.04
CA ARG A 105 -0.98 3.07 12.26
C ARG A 105 -1.91 3.53 13.38
N LEU A 106 -1.35 3.99 14.51
CA LEU A 106 -2.13 4.48 15.65
C LEU A 106 -2.93 5.74 15.27
N GLU A 107 -2.32 6.67 14.54
CA GLU A 107 -3.00 7.85 14.01
C GLU A 107 -4.15 7.47 13.07
N ALA A 108 -3.91 6.54 12.14
CA ALA A 108 -4.94 6.06 11.23
C ALA A 108 -6.11 5.37 11.97
N THR A 109 -5.83 4.57 13.00
CA THR A 109 -6.89 3.96 13.83
C THR A 109 -7.69 5.01 14.60
N THR A 110 -7.01 6.01 15.18
CA THR A 110 -7.66 7.10 15.91
C THR A 110 -8.57 7.92 15.00
N LEU A 111 -8.10 8.22 13.78
CA LEU A 111 -8.90 8.92 12.77
C LEU A 111 -10.10 8.09 12.32
N ALA A 112 -9.92 6.78 12.12
CA ALA A 112 -11.01 5.88 11.75
C ALA A 112 -12.10 5.81 12.84
N ASP A 113 -11.71 5.77 14.11
CA ASP A 113 -12.64 5.80 15.24
C ASP A 113 -13.39 7.14 15.32
N GLN A 114 -12.69 8.26 15.11
CA GLN A 114 -13.31 9.59 15.04
C GLN A 114 -14.34 9.68 13.92
N LEU A 115 -13.98 9.30 12.69
CA LEU A 115 -14.89 9.31 11.55
C LEU A 115 -16.10 8.38 11.77
N THR A 116 -15.90 7.24 12.42
CA THR A 116 -16.98 6.33 12.78
C THR A 116 -17.95 6.97 13.77
N ALA A 117 -17.43 7.66 14.79
CA ALA A 117 -18.25 8.40 15.75
C ALA A 117 -19.04 9.55 15.08
N GLU A 118 -18.38 10.33 14.22
CA GLU A 118 -19.03 11.40 13.45
C GLU A 118 -20.13 10.86 12.54
N LEU A 119 -19.90 9.72 11.89
CA LEU A 119 -20.88 9.08 11.02
C LEU A 119 -22.11 8.61 11.82
N VAL A 120 -21.90 8.02 13.00
CA VAL A 120 -23.00 7.67 13.92
C VAL A 120 -23.78 8.92 14.33
N GLN A 121 -23.08 9.99 14.69
CA GLN A 121 -23.72 11.26 15.07
C GLN A 121 -24.54 11.84 13.91
N ALA A 122 -23.96 11.92 12.71
CA ALA A 122 -24.63 12.42 11.52
C ALA A 122 -25.88 11.60 11.17
N ARG A 123 -25.80 10.26 11.26
CA ARG A 123 -26.96 9.38 11.06
C ARG A 123 -28.04 9.64 12.09
N SER A 124 -27.69 9.77 13.36
CA SER A 124 -28.66 10.08 14.41
C SER A 124 -29.35 11.42 14.15
N HIS A 125 -28.59 12.43 13.68
CA HIS A 125 -29.15 13.73 13.34
C HIS A 125 -30.11 13.65 12.14
N ILE A 126 -29.76 12.89 11.10
CA ILE A 126 -30.65 12.67 9.95
C ILE A 126 -31.98 12.05 10.41
N VAL A 127 -31.94 11.01 11.24
CA VAL A 127 -33.16 10.40 11.78
C VAL A 127 -34.00 11.41 12.56
N THR A 128 -33.38 12.24 13.41
CA THR A 128 -34.12 13.28 14.14
C THR A 128 -34.75 14.33 13.21
N LEU A 129 -34.07 14.71 12.13
CA LEU A 129 -34.61 15.65 11.14
C LEU A 129 -35.74 15.03 10.34
N GLU A 130 -35.64 13.75 9.99
CA GLU A 130 -36.72 13.01 9.31
C GLU A 130 -37.97 12.91 10.20
N GLU A 131 -37.81 12.64 11.49
CA GLU A 131 -38.91 12.65 12.46
C GLU A 131 -39.55 14.03 12.59
N GLN A 132 -38.75 15.10 12.67
CA GLN A 132 -39.25 16.48 12.71
C GLN A 132 -39.99 16.85 11.43
N LEU A 133 -39.48 16.46 10.27
CA LEU A 133 -40.12 16.72 8.97
C LEU A 133 -41.45 15.97 8.86
N ALA A 134 -41.51 14.72 9.31
CA ALA A 134 -42.75 13.94 9.36
C ALA A 134 -43.78 14.55 10.31
N ALA A 135 -43.35 15.04 11.49
CA ALA A 135 -44.22 15.73 12.44
C ALA A 135 -44.77 17.05 11.84
N ALA A 136 -43.91 17.89 11.29
CA ALA A 136 -44.31 19.12 10.62
C ALA A 136 -45.25 18.85 9.43
N GLY A 137 -45.02 17.79 8.66
CA GLY A 137 -45.92 17.35 7.60
C GLY A 137 -47.33 17.03 8.10
N LYS A 138 -47.44 16.32 9.24
CA LYS A 138 -48.73 16.04 9.88
C LYS A 138 -49.43 17.32 10.34
N GLU A 139 -48.70 18.24 10.97
CA GLU A 139 -49.24 19.53 11.40
C GLU A 139 -49.78 20.33 10.20
N VAL A 140 -49.02 20.39 9.10
CA VAL A 140 -49.47 21.05 7.87
C VAL A 140 -50.76 20.44 7.34
N THR A 141 -50.88 19.11 7.34
CA THR A 141 -52.12 18.45 6.90
C THR A 141 -53.31 18.72 7.83
N SER A 142 -53.08 18.78 9.15
CA SER A 142 -54.11 19.12 10.13
C SER A 142 -54.62 20.54 9.93
N VAL A 143 -53.71 21.51 9.86
CA VAL A 143 -54.04 22.92 9.66
C VAL A 143 -54.71 23.14 8.29
N ALA A 144 -54.30 22.41 7.26
CA ALA A 144 -54.99 22.44 5.97
C ALA A 144 -56.43 21.93 6.07
N GLY A 145 -56.67 20.82 6.79
CA GLY A 145 -58.01 20.30 7.03
C GLY A 145 -58.91 21.26 7.81
N GLU A 146 -58.38 21.87 8.88
CA GLU A 146 -59.09 22.90 9.66
C GLU A 146 -59.43 24.13 8.80
N ARG A 147 -58.49 24.58 7.96
CA ARG A 147 -58.73 25.68 7.02
C ARG A 147 -59.84 25.34 6.03
N ASP A 148 -59.82 24.15 5.45
CA ASP A 148 -60.81 23.74 4.46
C ASP A 148 -62.20 23.64 5.09
N GLU A 149 -62.31 23.17 6.33
CA GLU A 149 -63.59 23.11 7.05
C GLU A 149 -64.11 24.52 7.39
N ALA A 150 -63.26 25.38 7.94
CA ALA A 150 -63.61 26.77 8.21
C ALA A 150 -64.05 27.51 6.92
N GLN A 151 -63.43 27.19 5.79
CA GLN A 151 -63.80 27.77 4.50
C GLN A 151 -65.19 27.31 4.04
N LYS A 152 -65.57 26.04 4.26
CA LYS A 152 -66.93 25.55 3.99
C LYS A 152 -67.94 26.25 4.90
N GLU A 153 -67.65 26.36 6.20
CA GLU A 153 -68.52 27.08 7.14
C GLU A 153 -68.74 28.53 6.69
N ILE A 154 -67.69 29.23 6.28
CA ILE A 154 -67.81 30.60 5.75
C ILE A 154 -68.71 30.65 4.51
N VAL A 155 -68.62 29.69 3.59
CA VAL A 155 -69.50 29.61 2.42
C VAL A 155 -70.95 29.39 2.85
N THR A 156 -71.21 28.43 3.72
CA THR A 156 -72.59 28.15 4.20
C THR A 156 -73.20 29.35 4.93
N LEU A 157 -72.43 30.03 5.79
CA LEU A 157 -72.89 31.24 6.48
C LEU A 157 -73.19 32.38 5.50
N ARG A 158 -72.40 32.52 4.43
CA ARG A 158 -72.67 33.52 3.37
C ARG A 158 -73.95 33.21 2.61
N GLU A 159 -74.22 31.94 2.30
CA GLU A 159 -75.46 31.50 1.66
C GLU A 159 -76.68 31.78 2.56
N LEU A 160 -76.59 31.45 3.85
CA LEU A 160 -77.63 31.76 4.83
C LEU A 160 -77.88 33.28 4.97
N LEU A 161 -76.80 34.08 5.03
CA LEU A 161 -76.92 35.54 5.06
C LEU A 161 -77.58 36.09 3.79
N ALA A 162 -77.30 35.50 2.62
CA ALA A 162 -77.96 35.87 1.37
C ALA A 162 -79.45 35.52 1.38
N SER A 163 -79.82 34.33 1.90
CA SER A 163 -81.22 33.92 2.07
C SER A 163 -81.99 34.86 2.98
N VAL A 164 -81.48 35.11 4.20
CA VAL A 164 -82.12 36.01 5.18
C VAL A 164 -82.24 37.44 4.62
N ARG A 165 -81.24 37.90 3.88
CA ARG A 165 -81.31 39.21 3.21
C ARG A 165 -82.42 39.23 2.14
N GLY A 166 -82.57 38.16 1.36
CA GLY A 166 -83.64 38.01 0.39
C GLY A 166 -85.02 38.07 1.06
N GLU A 167 -85.23 37.27 2.11
CA GLU A 167 -86.47 37.27 2.89
C GLU A 167 -86.81 38.66 3.48
N LEU A 168 -85.81 39.36 4.03
CA LEU A 168 -85.99 40.73 4.53
C LEU A 168 -86.40 41.70 3.42
N GLN A 169 -85.85 41.55 2.21
CA GLN A 169 -86.21 42.38 1.07
C GLN A 169 -87.66 42.11 0.63
N ASP A 170 -88.07 40.84 0.57
CA ASP A 170 -89.43 40.45 0.24
C ASP A 170 -90.45 40.97 1.26
N VAL A 171 -90.14 40.85 2.56
CA VAL A 171 -90.97 41.43 3.63
C VAL A 171 -91.04 42.95 3.52
N THR A 172 -89.94 43.62 3.17
CA THR A 172 -89.91 45.07 2.99
C THR A 172 -90.77 45.50 1.81
N LEU A 173 -90.73 44.78 0.69
CA LEU A 173 -91.55 45.05 -0.49
C LEU A 173 -93.04 44.84 -0.16
N CYS A 174 -93.39 43.72 0.46
CA CYS A 174 -94.77 43.42 0.90
C CYS A 174 -95.31 44.53 1.82
N ASN A 175 -94.52 44.98 2.80
CA ASN A 175 -94.90 46.10 3.66
C ASN A 175 -95.10 47.42 2.87
N GLN A 176 -94.26 47.70 1.88
CA GLN A 176 -94.42 48.89 1.02
C GLN A 176 -95.70 48.82 0.17
N GLU A 177 -96.01 47.66 -0.39
CA GLU A 177 -97.25 47.42 -1.14
C GLU A 177 -98.48 47.58 -0.25
N ILE A 178 -98.47 47.02 0.96
CA ILE A 178 -99.53 47.20 1.96
C ILE A 178 -99.73 48.69 2.29
N ILE A 179 -98.63 49.42 2.55
CA ILE A 179 -98.69 50.86 2.83
C ILE A 179 -99.24 51.64 1.63
N ALA A 180 -98.86 51.29 0.40
CA ALA A 180 -99.36 51.92 -0.82
C ALA A 180 -100.86 51.66 -1.03
N ALA A 181 -101.33 50.43 -0.78
CA ALA A 181 -102.75 50.08 -0.85
C ALA A 181 -103.58 50.86 0.18
N ILE A 182 -103.12 50.94 1.42
CA ILE A 182 -103.76 51.77 2.47
C ILE A 182 -103.82 53.25 2.05
N LYS A 183 -102.76 53.80 1.44
CA LYS A 183 -102.74 55.18 0.93
C LYS A 183 -103.73 55.40 -0.22
N GLN A 184 -103.91 54.42 -1.11
CA GLN A 184 -104.89 54.51 -2.20
C GLN A 184 -106.33 54.48 -1.68
N GLU A 185 -106.64 53.64 -0.69
CA GLU A 185 -107.97 53.58 -0.06
C GLU A 185 -108.31 54.85 0.75
N THR A 186 -107.29 55.57 1.24
CA THR A 186 -107.46 56.82 2.00
C THR A 186 -107.39 58.09 1.14
N SER A 187 -107.19 57.99 -0.18
CA SER A 187 -107.12 59.14 -1.09
C SER A 187 -108.52 59.50 -1.62
N PRO A 188 -109.02 60.74 -1.43
CA PRO A 188 -110.41 61.09 -1.74
C PRO A 188 -110.64 61.23 -3.24
N VAL A 189 -111.70 60.57 -3.74
CA VAL A 189 -112.29 60.82 -5.07
C VAL A 189 -112.74 62.29 -5.13
N ARG A 190 -112.13 63.09 -6.01
CA ARG A 190 -112.63 64.41 -6.41
C ARG A 190 -112.36 64.68 -7.87
#